data_AF-A0A2V8IE37-F1
#
_entry.id   AF-A0A2V8IE37-F1
#
_cell.length_a   1.000
_cell.length_b   1.000
_cell.length_c   1.000
_cell.angle_alpha   90.00
_cell.angle_beta   90.00
_cell.angle_gamma   90.00
#
_symmetry.space_group_name_H-M   'P 1'
#
loop_
_entity.id
_entity.type
_entity.pdbx_description
1 polymer ?
#
loop_
_entity_poly.entity_id
_entity_poly.type
_entity_poly.pdbx_seq_one_letter_code
_entity_poly.pdbx_strand_id
1 'polypeptide(L)'
;MFTPPKGDYAGIPLNAEARKIADGWDPATDEATGEQCRSYGAPTLMRIPGRLHITWQDDQTLKMEADSGTQTRIFLFSNGEGQAGTWQGISKASWEYLPAAVSDTLGAGRGAIDRRGGSLKVVTANMKPGYLRKNGVPYSAYAVLTEYFDRVTEPNGDSYLLITSTVEDPNYLAQPLMFSTQFKKQADASGWNPTPCAAK
;
A
#
# COMPACT_ATOMS: atom_id res chain seq x y z
N MET A 1 10.98 1.07 -9.79
CA MET A 1 9.91 0.53 -10.63
C MET A 1 10.15 1.11 -11.98
N PHE A 2 10.64 0.29 -12.90
CA PHE A 2 10.56 0.63 -14.30
C PHE A 2 9.07 0.61 -14.67
N THR A 3 8.55 1.70 -15.22
CA THR A 3 7.15 1.76 -15.64
C THR A 3 6.96 0.79 -16.81
N PRO A 4 6.16 -0.28 -16.68
CA PRO A 4 5.93 -1.19 -17.79
C PRO A 4 5.30 -0.44 -18.97
N PRO A 5 5.54 -0.85 -20.23
CA PRO A 5 4.84 -0.27 -21.36
C PRO A 5 3.32 -0.39 -21.21
N LYS A 6 2.60 0.51 -21.87
CA LYS A 6 1.16 0.37 -22.08
C LYS A 6 0.88 -0.97 -22.78
N GLY A 7 -0.17 -1.68 -22.37
CA GLY A 7 -0.48 -3.04 -22.85
C GLY A 7 0.19 -4.17 -22.07
N ASP A 8 1.20 -3.88 -21.23
CA ASP A 8 1.83 -4.89 -20.38
C ASP A 8 1.10 -5.02 -19.03
N TYR A 9 0.18 -5.99 -18.97
CA TYR A 9 -0.63 -6.28 -17.78
C TYR A 9 -0.27 -7.62 -17.14
N ALA A 10 0.93 -8.16 -17.42
CA ALA A 10 1.32 -9.46 -16.92
C ALA A 10 1.24 -9.53 -15.38
N GLY A 11 0.62 -10.60 -14.88
CA GLY A 11 0.40 -10.84 -13.45
C GLY A 11 -0.69 -9.99 -12.80
N ILE A 12 -1.50 -9.26 -13.58
CA ILE A 12 -2.67 -8.55 -13.06
C ILE A 12 -3.94 -9.25 -13.57
N PRO A 13 -4.84 -9.71 -12.70
CA PRO A 13 -6.06 -10.39 -13.10
C PRO A 13 -7.13 -9.41 -13.60
N LEU A 14 -6.87 -8.70 -14.69
CA LEU A 14 -7.82 -7.75 -15.27
C LEU A 14 -8.99 -8.45 -15.97
N ASN A 15 -10.20 -7.91 -15.79
CA ASN A 15 -11.32 -8.24 -16.65
C ASN A 15 -11.31 -7.43 -17.96
N ALA A 16 -12.30 -7.66 -18.83
CA ALA A 16 -12.37 -7.02 -20.15
C ALA A 16 -12.54 -5.49 -20.07
N GLU A 17 -13.34 -4.99 -19.13
CA GLU A 17 -13.59 -3.56 -18.96
C GLU A 17 -12.33 -2.82 -18.51
N ALA A 18 -11.60 -3.39 -17.54
CA ALA A 18 -10.34 -2.81 -17.06
C ALA A 18 -9.28 -2.77 -18.17
N ARG A 19 -9.19 -3.83 -18.97
CA ARG A 19 -8.27 -3.90 -20.13
C ARG A 19 -8.58 -2.80 -21.14
N LYS A 20 -9.85 -2.60 -21.48
CA LYS A 20 -10.28 -1.53 -22.39
C LYS A 20 -9.88 -0.14 -21.88
N ILE A 21 -10.03 0.13 -20.59
CA ILE A 21 -9.63 1.41 -19.98
C ILE A 21 -8.10 1.57 -20.03
N ALA A 22 -7.35 0.53 -19.65
CA ALA A 22 -5.89 0.56 -19.66
C ALA A 22 -5.32 0.75 -21.08
N ASP A 23 -5.93 0.09 -22.07
CA ASP A 23 -5.58 0.24 -23.49
C ASP A 23 -5.95 1.62 -24.05
N GLY A 24 -6.88 2.33 -23.41
CA GLY A 24 -7.24 3.71 -23.70
C GLY A 24 -6.39 4.76 -22.98
N TRP A 25 -5.59 4.38 -21.99
CA TRP A 25 -4.87 5.33 -21.13
C TRP A 25 -3.88 6.20 -21.90
N ASP A 26 -3.93 7.50 -21.63
CA ASP A 26 -2.97 8.49 -22.12
C ASP A 26 -2.46 9.34 -20.94
N PRO A 27 -1.18 9.23 -20.56
CA PRO A 27 -0.62 10.02 -19.46
C PRO A 27 -0.64 11.53 -19.71
N ALA A 28 -0.63 12.00 -20.97
CA ALA A 28 -0.71 13.44 -21.25
C ALA A 28 -2.07 14.02 -20.87
N THR A 29 -3.14 13.23 -21.01
CA THR A 29 -4.48 13.59 -20.53
C THR A 29 -4.49 13.77 -19.01
N ASP A 30 -3.85 12.87 -18.25
CA ASP A 30 -3.78 12.99 -16.78
C ASP A 30 -2.99 14.24 -16.36
N GLU A 31 -1.91 14.58 -17.05
CA GLU A 31 -1.14 15.80 -16.78
C GLU A 31 -1.97 17.06 -17.09
N ALA A 32 -2.69 17.06 -18.22
CA ALA A 32 -3.52 18.19 -18.63
C ALA A 32 -4.71 18.44 -17.68
N THR A 33 -5.22 17.40 -17.02
CA THR A 33 -6.33 17.49 -16.05
C THR A 33 -5.86 17.61 -14.59
N GLY A 34 -4.55 17.65 -14.34
CA GLY A 34 -3.98 17.74 -12.99
C GLY A 34 -4.11 16.44 -12.18
N GLU A 35 -4.25 15.31 -12.85
CA GLU A 35 -4.45 13.99 -12.27
C GLU A 35 -3.18 13.12 -12.28
N GLN A 36 -2.00 13.73 -12.35
CA GLN A 36 -0.70 13.04 -12.27
C GLN A 36 -0.52 12.12 -11.04
N CYS A 37 -1.32 12.29 -9.98
CA CYS A 37 -1.29 11.46 -8.77
C CYS A 37 -2.12 10.16 -8.86
N ARG A 38 -2.82 9.87 -9.96
CA ARG A 38 -3.65 8.64 -10.08
C ARG A 38 -2.90 7.35 -9.80
N SER A 39 -1.60 7.31 -10.14
CA SER A 39 -0.73 6.16 -9.87
C SER A 39 -0.15 6.11 -8.44
N TYR A 40 -0.48 7.09 -7.59
CA TYR A 40 0.04 7.23 -6.23
C TYR A 40 -1.04 6.97 -5.16
N GLY A 41 -2.21 6.46 -5.56
CA GLY A 41 -3.24 6.03 -4.62
C GLY A 41 -2.80 4.85 -3.75
N ALA A 42 -3.55 4.61 -2.68
CA ALA A 42 -3.19 3.61 -1.67
C ALA A 42 -2.79 2.24 -2.24
N PRO A 43 -3.49 1.66 -3.24
CA PRO A 43 -3.14 0.35 -3.80
C PRO A 43 -1.78 0.28 -4.50
N THR A 44 -1.20 1.41 -4.89
CA THR A 44 0.04 1.46 -5.69
C THR A 44 1.18 2.14 -4.97
N LEU A 45 0.89 3.02 -4.02
CA LEU A 45 1.89 3.86 -3.35
C LEU A 45 3.08 3.04 -2.81
N MET A 46 2.80 1.89 -2.17
CA MET A 46 3.85 1.02 -1.58
C MET A 46 4.73 0.32 -2.63
N ARG A 47 4.29 0.29 -3.90
CA ARG A 47 5.05 -0.28 -5.02
C ARG A 47 5.91 0.75 -5.75
N ILE A 48 5.76 2.03 -5.41
CA ILE A 48 6.60 3.11 -5.93
C ILE A 48 7.88 3.13 -5.07
N PRO A 49 9.07 2.98 -5.67
CA PRO A 49 10.31 3.06 -4.92
C PRO A 49 10.45 4.45 -4.32
N GLY A 50 10.78 4.48 -3.03
CA GLY A 50 10.94 5.70 -2.27
C GLY A 50 11.23 5.38 -0.83
N ARG A 51 11.10 6.39 0.02
CA ARG A 51 11.23 6.26 1.47
C ARG A 51 9.89 6.54 2.13
N LEU A 52 9.72 5.96 3.32
CA LEU A 52 8.55 6.13 4.15
C LEU A 52 8.97 6.75 5.50
N HIS A 53 8.22 7.73 5.97
CA HIS A 53 8.21 8.14 7.37
C HIS A 53 6.93 7.66 8.02
N ILE A 54 7.04 6.92 9.11
CA ILE A 54 5.90 6.37 9.85
C ILE A 54 5.95 6.91 11.27
N THR A 55 4.94 7.66 11.66
CA THR A 55 4.89 8.39 12.94
C THR A 55 3.49 8.35 13.53
N TRP A 56 3.37 8.17 14.83
CA TRP A 56 2.11 8.44 15.53
C TRP A 56 1.83 9.94 15.53
N GLN A 57 0.63 10.35 15.13
CA GLN A 57 0.15 11.72 15.31
C GLN A 57 -0.44 11.91 16.71
N ASP A 58 -1.14 10.88 17.18
CA ASP A 58 -1.74 10.76 18.50
C ASP A 58 -1.87 9.25 18.85
N ASP A 59 -2.54 8.93 19.95
CA ASP A 59 -2.67 7.56 20.46
C ASP A 59 -3.49 6.61 19.55
N GLN A 60 -4.24 7.13 18.58
CA GLN A 60 -5.17 6.37 17.73
C GLN A 60 -4.96 6.59 16.24
N THR A 61 -3.99 7.42 15.86
CA THR A 61 -3.75 7.82 14.48
C THR A 61 -2.28 7.66 14.10
N LEU A 62 -2.01 6.71 13.20
CA LEU A 62 -0.68 6.51 12.63
C LEU A 62 -0.61 7.18 11.25
N LYS A 63 0.37 8.05 11.05
CA LYS A 63 0.65 8.69 9.76
C LYS A 63 1.79 7.98 9.06
N MET A 64 1.62 7.74 7.77
CA MET A 64 2.68 7.28 6.87
C MET A 64 2.83 8.26 5.71
N GLU A 65 4.03 8.83 5.55
CA GLU A 65 4.38 9.76 4.49
C GLU A 65 5.33 9.07 3.51
N ALA A 66 5.08 9.20 2.22
CA ALA A 66 5.98 8.74 1.16
C ALA A 66 6.65 9.94 0.49
N ASP A 67 7.97 9.90 0.33
CA ASP A 67 8.70 10.97 -0.37
C ASP A 67 8.31 11.04 -1.85
N SER A 68 8.05 9.88 -2.45
CA SER A 68 7.69 9.71 -3.84
C SER A 68 6.22 10.04 -4.06
N GLY A 69 5.97 11.15 -4.75
CA GLY A 69 4.64 11.71 -4.94
C GLY A 69 4.09 12.45 -3.73
N THR A 70 4.89 12.63 -2.67
CA THR A 70 4.51 13.37 -1.44
C THR A 70 3.13 12.99 -0.91
N GLN A 71 2.81 11.69 -0.91
CA GLN A 71 1.51 11.21 -0.45
C GLN A 71 1.54 10.89 1.04
N THR A 72 0.41 11.13 1.69
CA THR A 72 0.22 10.84 3.12
C THR A 72 -0.95 9.90 3.31
N ARG A 73 -0.72 8.79 4.02
CA ARG A 73 -1.75 7.86 4.47
C ARG A 73 -1.97 8.04 5.97
N ILE A 74 -3.24 8.07 6.37
CA ILE A 74 -3.67 8.20 7.76
C ILE A 74 -4.38 6.91 8.15
N PHE A 75 -3.84 6.20 9.14
CA PHE A 75 -4.32 4.92 9.63
C PHE A 75 -5.03 5.12 10.97
N LEU A 76 -6.31 4.78 11.00
CA LEU A 76 -7.21 5.07 12.11
C LEU A 76 -7.51 3.79 12.90
N PHE A 77 -7.10 3.70 14.16
CA PHE A 77 -7.33 2.52 15.01
C PHE A 77 -8.73 2.47 15.64
N SER A 78 -9.45 3.59 15.64
CA SER A 78 -10.78 3.74 16.23
C SER A 78 -11.80 4.28 15.22
N ASN A 79 -12.96 4.71 15.71
CA ASN A 79 -14.03 5.33 14.91
C ASN A 79 -13.66 6.73 14.38
N GLY A 80 -12.37 7.11 14.35
CA GLY A 80 -11.91 8.33 13.71
C GLY A 80 -12.48 8.49 12.29
N GLU A 81 -12.80 9.73 11.95
CA GLU A 81 -13.36 10.08 10.65
C GLU A 81 -12.22 10.19 9.62
N GLY A 82 -12.34 9.47 8.51
CA GLY A 82 -11.42 9.55 7.40
C GLY A 82 -12.04 10.31 6.23
N GLN A 83 -11.20 10.83 5.33
CA GLN A 83 -11.66 11.56 4.16
C GLN A 83 -11.86 10.60 2.96
N ALA A 84 -13.13 10.30 2.65
CA ALA A 84 -13.51 9.56 1.44
C ALA A 84 -13.23 10.37 0.17
N GLY A 85 -13.15 9.68 -0.98
CA GLY A 85 -13.01 10.31 -2.29
C GLY A 85 -11.63 10.91 -2.56
N THR A 86 -10.65 10.63 -1.70
CA THR A 86 -9.23 10.88 -1.94
C THR A 86 -8.57 9.63 -2.52
N TRP A 87 -7.42 9.76 -3.19
CA TRP A 87 -6.69 8.57 -3.67
C TRP A 87 -6.15 7.68 -2.54
N GLN A 88 -6.08 8.19 -1.31
CA GLN A 88 -5.66 7.41 -0.14
C GLN A 88 -6.85 6.78 0.61
N GLY A 89 -8.07 7.21 0.29
CA GLY A 89 -9.31 6.69 0.87
C GLY A 89 -9.37 6.79 2.40
N ILE A 90 -10.17 5.91 3.00
CA ILE A 90 -10.28 5.75 4.44
C ILE A 90 -9.55 4.47 4.81
N SER A 91 -8.47 4.57 5.59
CA SER A 91 -7.68 3.43 6.08
C SER A 91 -8.01 3.14 7.55
N LYS A 92 -8.64 2.00 7.81
CA LYS A 92 -8.91 1.49 9.17
C LYS A 92 -7.83 0.49 9.58
N ALA A 93 -7.23 0.72 10.74
CA ALA A 93 -6.12 -0.05 11.25
C ALA A 93 -6.51 -0.88 12.47
N SER A 94 -5.95 -2.09 12.57
CA SER A 94 -6.07 -2.92 13.76
C SER A 94 -4.84 -3.80 13.92
N TRP A 95 -4.50 -4.15 15.15
CA TRP A 95 -3.47 -5.14 15.42
C TRP A 95 -4.03 -6.54 15.32
N GLU A 96 -3.42 -7.39 14.50
CA GLU A 96 -3.67 -8.84 14.50
C GLU A 96 -2.51 -9.55 15.17
N TYR A 97 -2.80 -10.20 16.29
CA TYR A 97 -1.83 -11.00 17.04
C TYR A 97 -2.06 -12.48 16.79
N LEU A 98 -1.00 -13.28 16.80
CA LEU A 98 -1.15 -14.73 16.86
C LEU A 98 -1.89 -15.11 18.16
N PRO A 99 -2.90 -16.00 18.10
CA PRO A 99 -3.58 -16.47 19.30
C PRO A 99 -2.59 -17.10 20.29
N ALA A 100 -2.77 -16.86 21.60
CA ALA A 100 -1.89 -17.39 22.64
C ALA A 100 -1.70 -18.93 22.56
N ALA A 101 -2.73 -19.67 22.11
CA ALA A 101 -2.72 -21.12 21.98
C ALA A 101 -1.72 -21.68 20.94
N VAL A 102 -1.37 -20.91 19.90
CA VAL A 102 -0.34 -21.30 18.91
C VAL A 102 1.07 -20.91 19.36
N SER A 103 1.19 -19.92 20.26
CA SER A 103 2.48 -19.49 20.80
C SER A 103 3.09 -20.53 21.74
N ASP A 104 2.28 -21.28 22.50
CA ASP A 104 2.77 -22.28 23.47
C ASP A 104 3.08 -23.65 22.81
N THR A 105 2.60 -23.91 21.58
CA THR A 105 2.84 -25.17 20.85
C THR A 105 4.07 -25.15 19.94
N LEU A 106 4.66 -23.98 19.68
CA LEU A 106 5.83 -23.81 18.79
C LEU A 106 7.20 -24.04 19.47
N GLY A 107 7.21 -24.67 20.65
CA GLY A 107 8.36 -25.37 21.21
C GLY A 107 9.42 -24.50 21.89
N ALA A 108 9.89 -24.96 23.06
CA ALA A 108 10.90 -24.37 23.94
C ALA A 108 12.33 -24.26 23.33
N GLY A 109 12.48 -24.26 22.00
CA GLY A 109 13.76 -24.20 21.29
C GLY A 109 13.91 -23.02 20.32
N ARG A 110 12.85 -22.23 20.11
CA ARG A 110 12.94 -20.93 19.45
C ARG A 110 12.92 -19.88 20.55
N GLY A 111 14.00 -19.11 20.70
CA GLY A 111 14.12 -18.08 21.74
C GLY A 111 12.85 -17.23 21.86
N ALA A 112 12.56 -16.76 23.08
CA ALA A 112 11.34 -16.05 23.47
C ALA A 112 10.65 -15.38 22.28
N ILE A 113 9.59 -16.01 21.75
CA ILE A 113 8.71 -15.36 20.78
C ILE A 113 8.22 -14.10 21.48
N ASP A 114 8.57 -12.93 20.96
CA ASP A 114 8.09 -11.67 21.50
C ASP A 114 6.56 -11.72 21.42
N ARG A 115 5.91 -11.93 22.57
CA ARG A 115 4.44 -12.00 22.70
C ARG A 115 3.77 -10.66 22.33
N ARG A 116 4.56 -9.62 22.06
CA ARG A 116 4.12 -8.31 21.53
C ARG A 116 4.15 -8.24 20.00
N GLY A 117 4.63 -9.28 19.32
CA GLY A 117 4.67 -9.36 17.86
C GLY A 117 3.27 -9.61 17.28
N GLY A 118 2.80 -8.68 16.46
CA GLY A 118 1.57 -8.80 15.67
C GLY A 118 1.74 -8.07 14.34
N SER A 119 0.90 -8.41 13.37
CA SER A 119 0.81 -7.66 12.12
C SER A 119 -0.09 -6.44 12.35
N LEU A 120 0.34 -5.27 11.87
CA LEU A 120 -0.59 -4.17 11.69
C LEU A 120 -1.41 -4.46 10.43
N LYS A 121 -2.71 -4.70 10.58
CA LYS A 121 -3.64 -4.80 9.47
C LYS A 121 -4.22 -3.43 9.16
N VAL A 122 -4.28 -3.09 7.88
CA VAL A 122 -4.94 -1.87 7.39
C VAL A 122 -5.89 -2.23 6.26
N VAL A 123 -7.16 -1.86 6.40
CA VAL A 123 -8.16 -1.97 5.33
C VAL A 123 -8.49 -0.58 4.82
N THR A 124 -8.26 -0.34 3.54
CA THR A 124 -8.50 0.93 2.87
C THR A 124 -9.64 0.79 1.86
N ALA A 125 -10.64 1.67 1.97
CA ALA A 125 -11.80 1.72 1.07
C ALA A 125 -12.20 3.17 0.77
N ASN A 126 -13.24 3.37 -0.04
CA ASN A 126 -13.77 4.69 -0.43
C ASN A 126 -12.70 5.58 -1.11
N MET A 127 -11.86 4.95 -1.92
CA MET A 127 -10.78 5.62 -2.66
C MET A 127 -11.31 6.29 -3.92
N LYS A 128 -10.70 7.41 -4.31
CA LYS A 128 -10.84 7.95 -5.67
C LYS A 128 -10.25 6.95 -6.67
N PRO A 129 -10.92 6.68 -7.82
CA PRO A 129 -10.36 5.84 -8.87
C PRO A 129 -8.95 6.29 -9.29
N GLY A 130 -8.08 5.33 -9.55
CA GLY A 130 -6.68 5.56 -9.87
C GLY A 130 -6.08 4.35 -10.59
N TYR A 131 -4.77 4.18 -10.50
CA TYR A 131 -4.06 3.12 -11.21
C TYR A 131 -3.32 2.17 -10.27
N LEU A 132 -3.43 0.86 -10.52
CA LEU A 132 -2.68 -0.22 -9.89
C LEU A 132 -1.23 -0.31 -10.38
N ARG A 133 -0.93 0.30 -11.52
CA ARG A 133 0.42 0.43 -12.10
C ARG A 133 0.49 1.70 -12.93
N LYS A 134 1.69 2.30 -13.04
CA LYS A 134 1.99 3.50 -13.85
C LYS A 134 1.86 3.31 -15.37
N ASN A 135 1.02 2.38 -15.82
CA ASN A 135 0.73 2.11 -17.22
C ASN A 135 -0.79 2.08 -17.53
N GLY A 136 -1.57 2.78 -16.71
CA GLY A 136 -3.01 2.97 -16.93
C GLY A 136 -3.92 1.87 -16.40
N VAL A 137 -3.37 0.83 -15.77
CA VAL A 137 -4.17 -0.26 -15.20
C VAL A 137 -5.06 0.27 -14.09
N PRO A 138 -6.39 0.27 -14.23
CA PRO A 138 -7.26 0.98 -13.30
C PRO A 138 -7.57 0.17 -12.04
N TYR A 139 -7.90 0.89 -10.96
CA TYR A 139 -8.79 0.42 -9.90
C TYR A 139 -9.98 1.39 -9.77
N SER A 140 -11.13 0.87 -9.35
CA SER A 140 -12.40 1.58 -9.26
C SER A 140 -12.62 2.21 -7.87
N ALA A 141 -13.68 3.00 -7.72
CA ALA A 141 -14.10 3.53 -6.42
C ALA A 141 -14.56 2.43 -5.43
N TYR A 142 -14.85 1.22 -5.94
CA TYR A 142 -15.25 0.07 -5.15
C TYR A 142 -14.08 -0.85 -4.79
N ALA A 143 -12.86 -0.48 -5.17
CA ALA A 143 -11.67 -1.20 -4.77
C ALA A 143 -11.53 -1.17 -3.23
N VAL A 144 -11.14 -2.30 -2.67
CA VAL A 144 -10.75 -2.47 -1.26
C VAL A 144 -9.33 -2.98 -1.25
N LEU A 145 -8.47 -2.30 -0.49
CA LEU A 145 -7.09 -2.71 -0.25
C LEU A 145 -6.97 -3.22 1.18
N THR A 146 -6.56 -4.46 1.35
CA THR A 146 -6.16 -5.01 2.65
C THR A 146 -4.65 -5.17 2.68
N GLU A 147 -4.00 -4.61 3.69
CA GLU A 147 -2.56 -4.68 3.89
C GLU A 147 -2.22 -5.23 5.27
N TYR A 148 -1.14 -5.99 5.31
CA TYR A 148 -0.52 -6.52 6.52
C TYR A 148 0.92 -6.01 6.57
N PHE A 149 1.23 -5.23 7.61
CA PHE A 149 2.53 -4.61 7.83
C PHE A 149 3.25 -5.37 8.95
N ASP A 150 4.30 -6.07 8.56
CA ASP A 150 5.11 -6.92 9.44
C ASP A 150 6.54 -6.37 9.54
N ARG A 151 7.04 -6.25 10.76
CA ARG A 151 8.45 -5.90 10.98
C ARG A 151 9.28 -7.15 11.20
N VAL A 152 10.26 -7.37 10.33
CA VAL A 152 11.23 -8.46 10.43
C VAL A 152 12.59 -7.88 10.82
N THR A 153 13.33 -8.62 11.65
CA THR A 153 14.75 -8.32 11.95
C THR A 153 15.58 -9.52 11.54
N GLU A 154 16.51 -9.30 10.62
CA GLU A 154 17.39 -10.33 10.07
C GLU A 154 18.56 -10.62 11.02
N PRO A 155 19.23 -11.79 10.90
CA PRO A 155 20.39 -12.14 11.75
C PRO A 155 21.55 -11.15 11.69
N ASN A 156 21.66 -10.37 10.61
CA ASN A 156 22.68 -9.34 10.45
C ASN A 156 22.33 -8.01 11.18
N GLY A 157 21.19 -7.94 11.86
CA GLY A 157 20.70 -6.76 12.57
C GLY A 157 19.90 -5.77 11.71
N ASP A 158 19.80 -6.00 10.39
CA ASP A 158 18.94 -5.19 9.53
C ASP A 158 17.46 -5.41 9.89
N SER A 159 16.67 -4.35 9.83
CA SER A 159 15.22 -4.44 10.01
C SER A 159 14.50 -4.06 8.74
N TYR A 160 13.52 -4.89 8.36
CA TYR A 160 12.67 -4.69 7.19
C TYR A 160 11.22 -4.55 7.62
N LEU A 161 10.49 -3.71 6.91
CA LEU A 161 9.03 -3.69 6.90
C LEU A 161 8.58 -4.48 5.67
N LEU A 162 7.93 -5.61 5.89
CA LEU A 162 7.26 -6.39 4.87
C LEU A 162 5.79 -5.98 4.82
N ILE A 163 5.29 -5.69 3.63
CA ILE A 163 3.90 -5.32 3.41
C ILE A 163 3.31 -6.35 2.46
N THR A 164 2.34 -7.11 2.93
CA THR A 164 1.53 -8.00 2.09
C THR A 164 0.21 -7.31 1.77
N SER A 165 -0.11 -7.16 0.49
CA SER A 165 -1.26 -6.41 0.02
C SER A 165 -2.16 -7.30 -0.82
N THR A 166 -3.47 -7.17 -0.59
CA THR A 166 -4.52 -7.76 -1.42
C THR A 166 -5.45 -6.63 -1.87
N VAL A 167 -5.65 -6.53 -3.18
CA VAL A 167 -6.62 -5.61 -3.79
C VAL A 167 -7.78 -6.41 -4.34
N GLU A 168 -8.98 -6.09 -3.88
CA GLU A 168 -10.23 -6.62 -4.39
C GLU A 168 -10.97 -5.47 -5.09
N ASP A 169 -11.39 -5.68 -6.34
CA ASP A 169 -12.14 -4.69 -7.09
C ASP A 169 -13.13 -5.39 -8.02
N PRO A 170 -14.42 -5.44 -7.67
CA PRO A 170 -15.41 -6.18 -8.45
C PRO A 170 -15.63 -5.60 -9.85
N ASN A 171 -15.24 -4.34 -10.09
CA ASN A 171 -15.45 -3.70 -11.38
C ASN A 171 -14.34 -4.01 -12.37
N TYR A 172 -13.10 -4.19 -11.91
CA TYR A 172 -11.93 -4.23 -12.80
C TYR A 172 -11.03 -5.47 -12.63
N LEU A 173 -11.16 -6.21 -11.53
CA LEU A 173 -10.38 -7.41 -11.27
C LEU A 173 -11.26 -8.66 -11.37
N ALA A 174 -10.79 -9.68 -12.09
CA ALA A 174 -11.46 -10.98 -12.21
C ALA A 174 -11.25 -11.88 -10.97
N GLN A 175 -10.21 -11.59 -10.18
CA GLN A 175 -9.90 -12.22 -8.89
C GLN A 175 -9.03 -11.24 -8.07
N PRO A 176 -8.89 -11.43 -6.75
CA PRO A 176 -8.03 -10.56 -5.94
C PRO A 176 -6.60 -10.48 -6.48
N LEU A 177 -6.04 -9.28 -6.54
CA LEU A 177 -4.63 -9.05 -6.86
C LEU A 177 -3.82 -9.06 -5.57
N MET A 178 -2.90 -10.01 -5.43
CA MET A 178 -2.03 -10.13 -4.27
C MET A 178 -0.57 -9.82 -4.64
N PHE A 179 0.12 -9.07 -3.80
CA PHE A 179 1.56 -8.78 -3.95
C PHE A 179 2.19 -8.45 -2.61
N SER A 180 3.52 -8.46 -2.56
CA SER A 180 4.27 -7.98 -1.41
C SER A 180 5.30 -6.93 -1.80
N THR A 181 5.64 -6.07 -0.85
CA THR A 181 6.70 -5.06 -0.97
C THR A 181 7.48 -4.99 0.32
N GLN A 182 8.75 -4.61 0.25
CA GLN A 182 9.63 -4.55 1.41
C GLN A 182 10.42 -3.24 1.44
N PHE A 183 10.54 -2.68 2.64
CA PHE A 183 11.31 -1.47 2.92
C PHE A 183 12.36 -1.78 3.98
N LYS A 184 13.62 -1.42 3.73
CA LYS A 184 14.69 -1.51 4.72
C LYS A 184 14.67 -0.27 5.62
N LYS A 185 14.66 -0.46 6.95
CA LYS A 185 14.79 0.63 7.92
C LYS A 185 16.13 1.34 7.75
N GLN A 186 16.10 2.66 7.63
CA GLN A 186 17.28 3.52 7.63
C GLN A 186 17.63 3.95 9.07
N ALA A 187 18.90 4.32 9.30
CA ALA A 187 19.36 4.78 10.61
C ALA A 187 18.74 6.14 10.99
N ASP A 188 18.56 7.01 10.00
CA ASP A 188 18.01 8.35 10.13
C ASP A 188 17.25 8.75 8.85
N ALA A 189 16.84 10.02 8.76
CA ALA A 189 16.14 10.57 7.61
C ALA A 189 17.09 11.02 6.47
N SER A 190 18.39 10.70 6.54
CA SER A 190 19.31 11.01 5.44
C SER A 190 18.85 10.31 4.16
N GLY A 191 18.80 11.09 3.08
CA GLY A 191 18.28 10.64 1.79
C GLY A 191 16.77 10.81 1.59
N TRP A 192 16.01 11.33 2.57
CA TRP A 192 14.65 11.79 2.32
C TRP A 192 14.63 12.79 1.15
N ASN A 193 13.88 12.48 0.09
CA ASN A 193 13.91 13.25 -1.16
C ASN A 193 12.49 13.42 -1.73
N PRO A 194 11.70 14.38 -1.23
CA PRO A 194 10.35 14.64 -1.72
C PRO A 194 10.31 14.92 -3.22
N THR A 195 9.47 14.20 -3.95
CA THR A 195 9.23 14.42 -5.37
C THR A 195 7.74 14.53 -5.65
N PRO A 196 7.31 15.41 -6.57
CA PRO A 196 5.90 15.53 -6.92
C PRO A 196 5.38 14.26 -7.60
N CYS A 197 4.06 14.13 -7.69
CA CYS A 197 3.45 13.10 -8.53
C CYS A 197 3.84 13.28 -10.00
N ALA A 198 3.98 12.16 -10.72
CA ALA A 198 4.18 12.14 -12.16
C ALA A 198 3.28 11.07 -12.80
N ALA A 199 2.66 11.39 -13.94
CA ALA A 199 1.80 10.44 -14.65
C ALA A 199 2.57 9.22 -15.17
N LYS A 200 3.89 9.32 -15.36
CA LYS A 200 4.79 8.26 -15.83
C LYS A 200 5.77 7.76 -14.76
#